data_AF-A0A948G4K8-F1
#
_entry.id   AF-A0A948G4K8-F1
#
_cell.length_a   1.000
_cell.length_b   1.000
_cell.length_c   1.000
_cell.angle_alpha   90.00
_cell.angle_beta   90.00
_cell.angle_gamma   90.00
#
_symmetry.space_group_name_H-M   'P 1'
#
loop_
_entity.id
_entity.type
_entity.pdbx_description
1 polymer ?
#
loop_
_entity_poly.entity_id
_entity_poly.type
_entity_poly.pdbx_seq_one_letter_code
_entity_poly.pdbx_strand_id
1 'polypeptide(L)'
;MVLDDIGKMVNRWWFKIPKRFKNTQLDVFQIMPNHLRGIIRIVDNKQSAVEAGFMPARNQRATTRVSPTIGDIVGAFKSLTTDELHSSG
;
A
#
# COMPACT_ATOMS: atom_id res chain seq x y z
N MET A 1 -23.15 6.85 -7.25
CA MET A 1 -23.12 5.48 -7.81
C MET A 1 -23.19 4.50 -6.65
N VAL A 2 -24.05 3.48 -6.71
CA VAL A 2 -24.16 2.44 -5.67
C VAL A 2 -23.18 1.32 -6.01
N LEU A 3 -22.34 0.89 -5.06
CA LEU A 3 -21.40 -0.22 -5.27
C LEU A 3 -22.14 -1.56 -5.13
N ASP A 4 -21.86 -2.49 -6.05
CA ASP A 4 -22.20 -3.91 -5.90
C ASP A 4 -21.26 -4.60 -4.90
N ASP A 5 -21.43 -5.90 -4.68
CA ASP A 5 -20.65 -6.59 -3.65
C ASP A 5 -19.15 -6.69 -3.99
N ILE A 6 -18.82 -6.80 -5.27
CA ILE A 6 -17.43 -6.74 -5.76
C ILE A 6 -16.86 -5.34 -5.56
N GLY A 7 -17.60 -4.29 -5.93
CA GLY A 7 -17.20 -2.90 -5.72
C GLY A 7 -16.99 -2.58 -4.23
N LYS A 8 -17.86 -3.11 -3.34
CA LYS A 8 -17.68 -3.00 -1.89
C LYS A 8 -16.42 -3.73 -1.44
N MET A 9 -16.12 -4.92 -1.96
CA MET A 9 -14.90 -5.67 -1.66
C MET A 9 -13.65 -4.88 -2.07
N VAL A 10 -13.61 -4.37 -3.31
CA VAL A 10 -12.51 -3.55 -3.83
C VAL A 10 -12.32 -2.29 -2.96
N ASN A 11 -13.42 -1.63 -2.58
CA ASN A 11 -13.40 -0.47 -1.68
C ASN A 11 -12.78 -0.80 -0.32
N ARG A 12 -13.14 -1.93 0.29
CA ARG A 12 -12.53 -2.38 1.57
C ARG A 12 -11.03 -2.58 1.44
N TRP A 13 -10.57 -3.21 0.36
CA TRP A 13 -9.14 -3.41 0.11
C TRP A 13 -8.39 -2.11 -0.16
N TRP A 14 -9.01 -1.16 -0.87
CA TRP A 14 -8.41 0.14 -1.13
C TRP A 14 -8.05 0.83 0.20
N PHE A 15 -8.98 0.87 1.15
CA PHE A 15 -8.74 1.44 2.49
C PHE A 15 -7.75 0.65 3.37
N LYS A 16 -7.38 -0.58 3.00
CA LYS A 16 -6.33 -1.35 3.70
C LYS A 16 -4.92 -0.97 3.24
N ILE A 17 -4.74 -0.24 2.14
CA ILE A 17 -3.43 0.14 1.61
C ILE A 17 -2.56 0.88 2.67
N PRO A 18 -3.02 1.97 3.32
CA PRO A 18 -2.24 2.65 4.38
C PRO A 18 -1.98 1.80 5.62
N LYS A 19 -2.84 0.81 5.88
CA LYS A 19 -2.65 -0.10 7.02
C LYS A 19 -1.45 -1.02 6.78
N ARG A 20 -1.28 -1.51 5.55
CA ARG A 20 -0.18 -2.39 5.13
C ARG A 20 1.10 -1.61 4.82
N PHE A 21 0.98 -0.48 4.13
CA PHE A 21 2.10 0.35 3.67
C PHE A 21 2.09 1.69 4.42
N LYS A 22 2.87 1.77 5.51
CA LYS A 22 2.83 2.93 6.43
C LYS A 22 3.30 4.24 5.81
N ASN A 23 4.05 4.18 4.71
CA ASN A 23 4.51 5.33 3.92
C ASN A 23 3.47 5.78 2.87
N THR A 24 2.19 5.44 3.03
CA THR A 24 1.15 5.75 2.04
C THR A 24 -0.05 6.45 2.68
N GLN A 25 -0.64 7.37 1.92
CA GLN A 25 -1.94 7.98 2.19
C GLN A 25 -2.81 7.87 0.94
N LEU A 26 -4.12 7.80 1.13
CA LEU A 26 -5.09 7.77 0.04
C LEU A 26 -5.67 9.17 -0.15
N ASP A 27 -5.89 9.53 -1.40
CA ASP A 27 -6.64 10.72 -1.79
C ASP A 27 -7.83 10.29 -2.66
N VAL A 28 -8.40 11.21 -3.44
CA VAL A 28 -9.55 10.96 -4.32
C VAL A 28 -9.36 9.69 -5.15
N PHE A 29 -10.41 8.86 -5.14
CA PHE A 29 -10.50 7.64 -5.94
C PHE A 29 -11.94 7.41 -6.39
N GLN A 30 -12.09 6.64 -7.47
CA GLN A 30 -13.36 6.26 -8.06
C GLN A 30 -13.28 4.80 -8.51
N ILE A 31 -14.25 4.00 -8.04
CA ILE A 31 -14.47 2.63 -8.51
C ILE A 31 -15.54 2.69 -9.61
N MET A 32 -15.23 2.10 -10.76
CA MET A 32 -16.14 1.94 -11.89
C MET A 32 -16.25 0.45 -12.23
N PRO A 33 -17.29 0.02 -12.96
CA PRO A 33 -17.52 -1.40 -13.24
C PRO A 33 -16.34 -2.09 -13.95
N ASN A 34 -15.56 -1.34 -14.73
CA ASN A 34 -14.45 -1.88 -15.51
C ASN A 34 -13.05 -1.45 -15.02
N HIS A 35 -12.94 -0.45 -14.14
CA HIS A 35 -11.65 0.01 -13.65
C HIS A 35 -11.75 0.80 -12.35
N LEU A 36 -10.61 0.95 -11.68
CA LEU A 36 -10.42 1.83 -10.54
C LEU A 36 -9.45 2.95 -10.95
N ARG A 37 -9.80 4.19 -10.64
CA ARG A 37 -8.86 5.33 -10.65
C ARG A 37 -8.65 5.80 -9.23
N GLY A 38 -7.43 6.08 -8.84
CA GLY A 38 -7.15 6.57 -7.50
C GLY A 38 -5.79 7.20 -7.39
N ILE A 39 -5.65 8.07 -6.40
CA ILE A 39 -4.40 8.75 -6.07
C ILE A 39 -3.84 8.15 -4.78
N ILE A 40 -2.59 7.70 -4.84
CA ILE A 40 -1.83 7.26 -3.67
C ILE A 40 -0.71 8.27 -3.46
N ARG A 41 -0.70 8.92 -2.30
CA ARG A 41 0.42 9.77 -1.89
C ARG A 41 1.47 8.89 -1.21
N ILE A 42 2.71 8.96 -1.68
CA ILE A 42 3.85 8.38 -0.99
C ILE A 42 4.39 9.47 -0.06
N VAL A 43 4.38 9.20 1.25
CA VAL A 43 4.81 10.15 2.27
C VAL A 43 6.07 9.63 2.94
N ASP A 44 7.00 10.54 3.22
CA ASP A 44 8.20 10.19 3.98
C ASP A 44 7.81 9.71 5.37
N ASN A 45 8.24 8.50 5.68
CA ASN A 45 8.10 7.97 7.01
C ASN A 45 9.20 8.61 7.86
N LYS A 46 8.88 9.67 8.61
CA LYS A 46 9.82 10.36 9.52
C LYS A 46 10.48 9.46 10.58
N GLN A 47 10.14 8.16 10.62
CA GLN A 47 10.81 7.14 11.41
C GLN A 47 12.17 6.70 10.85
N SER A 48 12.53 7.12 9.63
CA SER A 48 13.87 6.86 9.06
C SER A 48 14.77 8.10 9.17
N ALA A 49 14.77 8.78 10.31
CA ALA A 49 15.90 9.59 10.69
C ALA A 49 17.05 8.62 11.02
N VAL A 50 17.82 8.26 9.99
CA VAL A 50 19.18 7.78 10.19
C VAL A 50 19.92 8.93 10.87
N GLU A 51 20.03 8.84 12.19
CA GLU A 51 20.86 9.70 13.01
C GLU A 51 22.28 9.62 12.44
N ALA A 52 22.70 10.66 11.73
CA ALA A 52 24.06 10.82 11.24
C ALA A 52 24.98 11.16 12.42
N GLY A 53 25.07 10.26 13.39
CA GLY A 53 26.07 10.30 14.46
C GLY A 53 27.39 9.75 13.92
N PHE A 54 28.45 10.54 14.04
CA PHE A 54 29.84 10.18 13.72
C PHE A 54 30.40 9.10 14.69
N MET A 55 29.79 7.91 14.75
CA MET A 55 30.33 6.78 15.50
C MET A 55 30.54 5.56 14.60
N PRO A 56 31.78 5.09 14.40
CA PRO A 56 32.00 3.82 13.76
C PRO A 56 31.86 2.71 14.81
N ALA A 57 30.88 1.81 14.65
CA ALA A 57 30.98 0.37 14.95
C ALA A 57 29.59 -0.25 15.21
N ARG A 58 29.15 -1.13 14.32
CA ARG A 58 29.04 -2.58 14.55
C ARG A 58 28.44 -3.19 13.29
N ASN A 59 28.96 -4.33 12.86
CA ASN A 59 28.55 -5.07 11.67
C ASN A 59 27.14 -5.70 11.85
N GLN A 60 26.14 -4.87 12.11
CA GLN A 60 24.75 -5.22 11.85
C GLN A 60 24.58 -5.00 10.36
N ARG A 61 24.41 -6.08 9.59
CA ARG A 61 23.85 -5.97 8.24
C ARG A 61 22.55 -5.20 8.42
N ALA A 62 22.59 -3.90 8.12
CA ALA A 62 21.40 -3.11 7.97
C ALA A 62 20.64 -3.83 6.86
N THR A 63 19.62 -4.61 7.23
CA THR A 63 18.58 -4.92 6.26
C THR A 63 17.90 -3.58 6.06
N THR A 64 18.43 -2.78 5.13
CA THR A 64 17.68 -1.67 4.57
C THR A 64 16.47 -2.35 3.95
N ARG A 65 15.37 -2.46 4.72
CA ARG A 65 14.08 -2.82 4.17
C ARG A 65 13.81 -1.73 3.15
N VAL A 66 14.06 -2.05 1.89
CA VAL A 66 13.81 -1.13 0.78
C VAL A 66 12.36 -0.68 0.94
N SER A 67 12.15 0.63 1.06
CA SER A 67 10.81 1.18 1.15
C SER A 67 9.98 0.62 0.00
N PRO A 68 8.77 0.09 0.25
CA PRO A 68 7.95 -0.52 -0.79
C PRO A 68 7.76 0.45 -1.95
N THR A 69 7.99 -0.03 -3.17
CA THR A 69 7.76 0.74 -4.39
C THR A 69 6.27 0.88 -4.66
N ILE A 70 5.89 1.82 -5.53
CA ILE A 70 4.50 1.90 -6.00
C ILE A 70 4.04 0.59 -6.67
N GLY A 71 4.95 -0.12 -7.34
CA GLY A 71 4.69 -1.43 -7.94
C GLY A 71 4.32 -2.48 -6.89
N ASP A 72 5.02 -2.51 -5.76
CA ASP A 72 4.74 -3.42 -4.65
C ASP A 72 3.35 -3.16 -4.04
N ILE A 73 3.00 -1.88 -3.90
CA ILE A 73 1.70 -1.46 -3.35
C ILE A 73 0.56 -1.90 -4.27
N VAL A 74 0.66 -1.56 -5.56
CA VAL A 74 -0.38 -1.88 -6.56
C VAL A 74 -0.47 -3.38 -6.80
N GLY A 75 0.68 -4.07 -6.85
CA GLY A 75 0.73 -5.52 -7.03
C GLY A 75 0.07 -6.26 -5.87
N ALA A 76 0.39 -5.87 -4.63
CA ALA A 76 -0.24 -6.43 -3.44
C ALA A 76 -1.75 -6.17 -3.41
N PHE A 77 -2.18 -4.96 -3.75
CA PHE A 77 -3.61 -4.62 -3.84
C PHE A 77 -4.34 -5.52 -4.84
N LYS A 78 -3.85 -5.59 -6.09
CA LYS A 78 -4.45 -6.42 -7.14
C LYS A 78 -4.50 -7.90 -6.75
N SER A 79 -3.40 -8.42 -6.23
CA SER A 79 -3.30 -9.82 -5.81
C SER A 79 -4.33 -10.16 -4.73
N LEU A 80 -4.44 -9.35 -3.67
CA LEU A 80 -5.38 -9.58 -2.57
C LEU A 80 -6.84 -9.44 -3.01
N THR A 81 -7.15 -8.48 -3.88
CA THR A 81 -8.51 -8.35 -4.40
C THR A 81 -8.91 -9.55 -5.27
N THR A 82 -7.98 -10.08 -6.08
CA THR A 82 -8.24 -11.27 -6.91
C THR A 82 -8.37 -12.53 -6.06
N ASP A 83 -7.54 -12.66 -5.03
CA ASP A 83 -7.58 -13.80 -4.10
C ASP A 83 -8.91 -13.87 -3.33
N GLU A 84 -9.37 -12.74 -2.74
CA GLU A 84 -10.67 -12.70 -2.05
C GLU A 84 -11.82 -12.94 -3.03
N LEU A 85 -11.74 -12.43 -4.26
CA LEU A 85 -12.77 -12.63 -5.27
C LEU A 85 -12.94 -14.11 -5.63
N HIS A 86 -11.84 -14.83 -5.85
CA HIS A 86 -11.89 -16.26 -6.17
C HIS A 86 -12.20 -17.13 -4.95
N SER A 87 -11.82 -16.71 -3.75
CA SER A 87 -12.10 -17.46 -2.51
C SER A 87 -13.55 -17.30 -2.03
N SER A 88 -14.29 -16.33 -2.57
CA SER A 88 -15.68 -16.03 -2.18
C SER A 88 -16.73 -16.68 -3.08
N GLY A 89 -16.32 -17.49 -4.08
CA GLY A 89 -17.20 -18.24 -4.98
C GLY A 89 -17.09 -19.74 -4.76
#